data_AF-A0A851JPN3-F1
#
_entry.id   AF-A0A851JPN3-F1
#
_cell.length_a   1.000
_cell.length_b   1.000
_cell.length_c   1.000
_cell.angle_alpha   90.00
_cell.angle_beta   90.00
_cell.angle_gamma   90.00
#
_symmetry.space_group_name_H-M   'P 1'
#
loop_
_entity.id
_entity.type
_entity.pdbx_description
1 polymer ?
#
loop_
_entity_poly.entity_id
_entity_poly.type
_entity_poly.pdbx_seq_one_letter_code
_entity_poly.pdbx_strand_id
1 'polypeptide(L)'
;KVDCVSGKVFFRAAARPGELRKLRSGERLFLLLKKRSPLPVSGSRGKILHEIKRLVIEEPKYWLDIISVWRKLHGHEGETDDVSQENTFALKRKSEEETNTTSKRQKKEQVRAIVSQEYQVEAGETCVAPERKSSQDCWTESKTSSEFLSKGSGENPTGNEKLGFSFRVSCRCSGAIAKILTSQEIGRAIGVTLVKQCGWRTDLRDPDLEIFVHLNDIQSVVGIPLFRLPLANREYIKTAGLRSTVAWAMASLAEISAGALVLDPMCGLGTILLEAAKEWPEACYWGADISDSQLEGADGNIRNADLMDKIELLKASVKALPLPSESFDSVISDIPFGKKFKTTNDAQLLPDILREMERVLRVGGTLVLLLSQELRRRVDGLTKCAGGDSAEVSAGSNSGAVPAQAPNVDGNSSSFLQGGGVSVLSRHFGSLVPEGVYAVSLGKTEAFIHKYRKVSAPGSR
;
A
#
# COMPACT_ATOMS: atom_id res chain seq x y z
N LYS A 1 27.07 10.71 -0.48
CA LYS A 1 26.21 11.21 -1.59
C LYS A 1 24.97 10.33 -1.67
N VAL A 2 23.80 10.95 -1.70
CA VAL A 2 22.50 10.29 -1.96
C VAL A 2 22.01 10.80 -3.32
N ASP A 3 21.30 9.96 -4.06
CA ASP A 3 20.76 10.21 -5.39
C ASP A 3 19.29 9.73 -5.40
N CYS A 4 18.37 10.68 -5.50
CA CYS A 4 16.93 10.45 -5.38
C CYS A 4 16.26 10.53 -6.75
N VAL A 5 15.56 9.47 -7.13
CA VAL A 5 14.75 9.38 -8.35
C VAL A 5 13.33 8.99 -7.93
N SER A 6 12.30 9.33 -8.73
CA SER A 6 10.92 8.97 -8.40
C SER A 6 10.77 7.47 -8.04
N GLY A 7 10.37 7.21 -6.79
CA GLY A 7 10.21 5.89 -6.21
C GLY A 7 11.51 5.08 -5.94
N LYS A 8 12.71 5.68 -5.99
CA LYS A 8 13.99 5.00 -5.67
C LYS A 8 15.02 5.98 -5.06
N VAL A 9 15.61 5.60 -3.92
CA VAL A 9 16.77 6.28 -3.34
C VAL A 9 18.02 5.41 -3.53
N PHE A 10 19.10 6.01 -4.02
CA PHE A 10 20.41 5.38 -4.17
C PHE A 10 21.41 6.03 -3.21
N PHE A 11 22.10 5.23 -2.41
CA PHE A 11 23.06 5.71 -1.42
C PHE A 11 24.22 4.71 -1.26
N ARG A 12 25.28 5.17 -0.60
CA ARG A 12 26.32 4.30 -0.03
C ARG A 12 26.20 4.40 1.50
N ALA A 13 26.34 3.27 2.19
CA ALA A 13 26.38 3.19 3.64
C ALA A 13 27.56 2.31 4.07
N ALA A 14 28.10 2.57 5.25
CA ALA A 14 29.11 1.75 5.92
C ALA A 14 28.51 1.07 7.17
N ALA A 15 27.27 0.60 7.03
CA ALA A 15 26.45 0.03 8.10
C ALA A 15 26.26 -1.49 7.90
N ARG A 16 26.15 -2.23 8.99
CA ARG A 16 25.90 -3.69 9.01
C ARG A 16 24.48 -4.00 8.51
N PRO A 17 24.21 -5.22 7.98
CA PRO A 17 22.87 -5.62 7.55
C PRO A 17 21.79 -5.44 8.63
N GLY A 18 22.08 -5.75 9.90
CA GLY A 18 21.16 -5.54 11.03
C GLY A 18 20.78 -4.07 11.27
N GLU A 19 21.68 -3.12 11.01
CA GLU A 19 21.39 -1.68 11.08
C GLU A 19 20.54 -1.24 9.88
N LEU A 20 20.87 -1.74 8.69
CA LEU A 20 20.11 -1.48 7.47
C LEU A 20 18.68 -2.06 7.52
N ARG A 21 18.45 -3.11 8.32
CA ARG A 21 17.11 -3.66 8.61
C ARG A 21 16.24 -2.70 9.44
N LYS A 22 16.83 -1.75 10.18
CA LYS A 22 16.08 -0.75 10.98
C LYS A 22 15.44 0.35 10.14
N LEU A 23 15.84 0.54 8.87
CA LEU A 23 15.34 1.60 7.98
C LEU A 23 13.80 1.56 7.81
N ARG A 24 13.10 2.52 8.41
CA ARG A 24 11.62 2.56 8.45
C ARG A 24 10.96 3.01 7.15
N SER A 25 11.56 3.97 6.45
CA SER A 25 11.06 4.55 5.18
C SER A 25 11.34 3.70 3.94
N GLY A 26 12.17 2.66 4.06
CA GLY A 26 12.53 1.77 2.96
C GLY A 26 11.50 0.65 2.76
N GLU A 27 11.15 0.36 1.50
CA GLU A 27 10.24 -0.75 1.16
C GLU A 27 10.97 -2.09 1.00
N ARG A 28 11.94 -2.15 0.09
CA ARG A 28 12.91 -3.24 -0.08
C ARG A 28 14.27 -2.60 -0.32
N LEU A 29 15.29 -3.09 0.38
CA LEU A 29 16.68 -2.68 0.15
C LEU A 29 17.35 -3.65 -0.84
N PHE A 30 18.21 -3.12 -1.70
CA PHE A 30 18.94 -3.88 -2.71
C PHE A 30 20.42 -3.48 -2.72
N LEU A 31 21.31 -4.46 -2.78
CA LEU A 31 22.68 -4.26 -3.23
C LEU A 31 22.65 -3.89 -4.71
N LEU A 32 23.00 -2.64 -5.03
CA LEU A 32 23.05 -2.14 -6.40
C LEU A 32 24.26 -2.74 -7.14
N LEU A 33 24.01 -3.43 -8.25
CA LEU A 33 25.07 -3.96 -9.12
C LEU A 33 25.33 -3.03 -10.32
N LYS A 34 24.27 -2.66 -11.04
CA LYS A 34 24.35 -1.75 -12.18
C LYS A 34 23.19 -0.77 -12.21
N LYS A 35 23.47 0.50 -12.48
CA LYS A 35 22.50 1.55 -12.84
C LYS A 35 22.91 2.11 -14.21
N ARG A 36 21.97 2.14 -15.16
CA ARG A 36 22.12 2.78 -16.48
C ARG A 36 20.91 3.65 -16.78
N SER A 37 21.04 4.46 -17.83
CA SER A 37 19.92 5.13 -18.53
C SER A 37 18.83 4.13 -18.96
N PRO A 38 17.65 4.61 -19.40
CA PRO A 38 16.66 3.76 -20.07
C PRO A 38 17.29 3.02 -21.24
N LEU A 39 16.95 1.73 -21.42
CA LEU A 39 17.33 1.02 -22.63
C LEU A 39 16.54 1.60 -23.83
N PRO A 40 17.19 1.81 -24.99
CA PRO A 40 16.50 2.27 -26.18
C PRO A 40 15.47 1.22 -26.63
N VAL A 41 14.22 1.64 -26.75
CA VAL A 41 13.08 0.77 -27.13
C VAL A 41 12.92 0.70 -28.66
N SER A 42 13.90 1.20 -29.42
CA SER A 42 13.94 1.17 -30.88
C SER A 42 14.55 -0.13 -31.42
N GLY A 43 13.87 -0.75 -32.38
CA GLY A 43 14.31 -1.98 -33.05
C GLY A 43 13.42 -3.19 -32.77
N SER A 44 13.87 -4.38 -33.19
CA SER A 44 13.10 -5.62 -33.05
C SER A 44 13.17 -6.18 -31.61
N ARG A 45 12.15 -6.99 -31.23
CA ARG A 45 12.09 -7.70 -29.93
C ARG A 45 13.42 -8.37 -29.56
N GLY A 46 14.08 -8.99 -30.55
CA GLY A 46 15.36 -9.67 -30.37
C GLY A 46 16.53 -8.74 -30.03
N LYS A 47 16.61 -7.55 -30.65
CA LYS A 47 17.64 -6.54 -30.32
C LYS A 47 17.45 -6.02 -28.88
N ILE A 48 16.22 -5.67 -28.52
CA ILE A 48 15.87 -5.20 -27.18
C ILE A 48 16.21 -6.28 -26.12
N LEU A 49 15.85 -7.55 -26.40
CA LEU A 49 16.16 -8.66 -25.49
C LEU A 49 17.67 -8.96 -25.39
N HIS A 50 18.44 -8.73 -26.46
CA HIS A 50 19.91 -8.82 -26.43
C HIS A 50 20.51 -7.73 -25.52
N GLU A 51 20.07 -6.47 -25.65
CA GLU A 51 20.51 -5.37 -24.77
C GLU A 51 20.19 -5.64 -23.29
N ILE A 52 18.99 -6.17 -22.98
CA ILE A 52 18.60 -6.53 -21.61
C ILE A 52 19.47 -7.66 -21.05
N LYS A 53 19.82 -8.66 -21.87
CA LYS A 53 20.80 -9.66 -21.45
C LYS A 53 22.16 -9.01 -21.18
N ARG A 54 22.67 -8.24 -22.15
CA ARG A 54 23.99 -7.60 -22.09
C ARG A 54 24.17 -6.79 -20.80
N LEU A 55 23.16 -6.00 -20.41
CA LEU A 55 23.10 -5.29 -19.12
C LEU A 55 23.47 -6.19 -17.92
N VAL A 56 22.95 -7.41 -17.83
CA VAL A 56 23.21 -8.35 -16.72
C VAL A 56 24.52 -9.13 -16.89
N ILE A 57 24.97 -9.35 -18.13
CA ILE A 57 25.85 -10.48 -18.50
C ILE A 57 27.24 -10.08 -19.05
N GLU A 58 27.49 -8.80 -19.37
CA GLU A 58 28.76 -8.31 -19.98
C GLU A 58 30.06 -8.92 -19.43
N GLU A 59 30.14 -9.18 -18.12
CA GLU A 59 31.34 -9.69 -17.46
C GLU A 59 30.99 -10.91 -16.58
N PRO A 60 31.21 -12.16 -17.04
CA PRO A 60 30.89 -13.35 -16.24
C PRO A 60 31.72 -13.49 -14.96
N LYS A 61 32.97 -12.98 -14.95
CA LYS A 61 33.84 -12.99 -13.76
C LYS A 61 33.27 -12.14 -12.61
N TYR A 62 32.70 -10.98 -12.94
CA TYR A 62 32.09 -10.04 -12.00
C TYR A 62 31.02 -10.71 -11.10
N TRP A 63 30.31 -11.73 -11.60
CA TRP A 63 29.35 -12.48 -10.80
C TRP A 63 29.96 -13.35 -9.69
N LEU A 64 31.21 -13.78 -9.82
CA LEU A 64 31.92 -14.49 -8.75
C LEU A 64 32.28 -13.52 -7.61
N ASP A 65 32.74 -12.31 -7.96
CA ASP A 65 33.04 -11.25 -6.99
C ASP A 65 31.78 -10.77 -6.27
N ILE A 66 30.67 -10.59 -7.02
CA ILE A 66 29.35 -10.28 -6.46
C ILE A 66 28.90 -11.36 -5.47
N ILE A 67 29.02 -12.64 -5.82
CA ILE A 67 28.62 -13.74 -4.93
C ILE A 67 29.55 -13.79 -3.69
N SER A 68 30.84 -13.49 -3.84
CA SER A 68 31.77 -13.38 -2.71
C SER A 68 31.35 -12.27 -1.74
N VAL A 69 31.01 -11.08 -2.25
CA VAL A 69 30.51 -9.96 -1.43
C VAL A 69 29.14 -10.29 -0.81
N TRP A 70 28.21 -10.84 -1.57
CA TRP A 70 26.87 -11.19 -1.08
C TRP A 70 26.92 -12.29 0.00
N ARG A 71 27.77 -13.32 -0.18
CA ARG A 71 28.02 -14.35 0.86
C ARG A 71 28.64 -13.74 2.10
N LYS A 72 29.61 -12.81 1.99
CA LYS A 72 30.17 -12.11 3.16
C LYS A 72 29.15 -11.24 3.91
N LEU A 73 28.10 -10.77 3.23
CA LEU A 73 27.02 -10.00 3.86
C LEU A 73 26.00 -10.87 4.62
N HIS A 74 25.89 -12.17 4.33
CA HIS A 74 24.94 -13.09 4.99
C HIS A 74 25.64 -14.10 5.91
N GLY A 75 26.86 -14.55 5.56
CA GLY A 75 27.63 -15.54 6.31
C GLY A 75 28.18 -15.07 7.66
N HIS A 76 27.86 -13.85 8.10
CA HIS A 76 28.12 -13.35 9.46
C HIS A 76 26.90 -13.47 10.40
N GLU A 77 25.76 -14.04 9.95
CA GLU A 77 24.61 -14.33 10.82
C GLU A 77 24.85 -15.53 11.78
N GLY A 78 26.11 -15.99 11.93
CA GLY A 78 26.51 -17.13 12.76
C GLY A 78 27.28 -16.82 14.05
N GLU A 79 27.66 -15.56 14.31
CA GLU A 79 28.41 -15.17 15.52
C GLU A 79 27.68 -14.06 16.29
N THR A 80 26.95 -14.50 17.33
CA THR A 80 26.41 -13.72 18.47
C THR A 80 25.70 -12.39 18.17
N ASP A 81 24.37 -12.44 18.16
CA ASP A 81 23.54 -11.56 18.99
C ASP A 81 22.22 -12.29 19.35
N ASP A 82 21.43 -11.72 20.27
CA ASP A 82 20.42 -12.45 21.06
C ASP A 82 19.15 -12.90 20.30
N VAL A 83 18.36 -13.78 20.94
CA VAL A 83 17.29 -14.60 20.36
C VAL A 83 16.19 -13.80 19.64
N SER A 84 16.10 -14.01 18.32
CA SER A 84 14.82 -14.26 17.69
C SER A 84 14.92 -15.49 16.77
N GLN A 85 14.06 -16.49 17.00
CA GLN A 85 14.04 -17.68 16.15
C GLN A 85 13.44 -17.31 14.78
N GLU A 86 14.13 -17.64 13.68
CA GLU A 86 13.49 -17.69 12.37
C GLU A 86 12.33 -18.68 12.43
N ASN A 87 11.12 -18.14 12.45
CA ASN A 87 9.92 -18.88 12.79
C ASN A 87 9.66 -19.95 11.71
N THR A 88 10.03 -21.20 11.99
CA THR A 88 10.16 -22.28 10.99
C THR A 88 8.81 -22.71 10.41
N PHE A 89 7.71 -22.13 10.92
CA PHE A 89 6.39 -22.06 10.29
C PHE A 89 6.34 -21.11 9.08
N ALA A 90 7.42 -21.02 8.31
CA ALA A 90 7.46 -20.42 7.00
C ALA A 90 6.57 -21.22 6.04
N LEU A 91 5.27 -20.90 6.04
CA LEU A 91 4.25 -21.47 5.15
C LEU A 91 4.77 -21.40 3.71
N LYS A 92 5.15 -22.58 3.18
CA LYS A 92 5.55 -22.78 1.77
C LYS A 92 4.60 -21.98 0.89
N ARG A 93 5.14 -21.14 -0.01
CA ARG A 93 4.34 -20.37 -0.99
C ARG A 93 3.23 -21.26 -1.55
N LYS A 94 2.00 -21.06 -1.07
CA LYS A 94 0.82 -21.57 -1.77
C LYS A 94 0.83 -20.94 -3.15
N SER A 95 0.38 -21.68 -4.16
CA SER A 95 0.26 -21.15 -5.50
C SER A 95 -0.54 -19.86 -5.45
N GLU A 96 0.07 -18.73 -5.85
CA GLU A 96 -0.70 -17.55 -6.21
C GLU A 96 -1.45 -17.91 -7.49
N GLU A 97 -2.69 -18.42 -7.35
CA GLU A 97 -3.56 -18.60 -8.49
C GLU A 97 -3.75 -17.25 -9.18
N GLU A 98 -3.36 -17.19 -10.45
CA GLU A 98 -3.73 -16.10 -11.34
C GLU A 98 -5.26 -15.95 -11.31
N THR A 99 -5.75 -14.70 -11.41
CA THR A 99 -7.14 -14.37 -11.09
C THR A 99 -8.15 -14.92 -12.11
N ASN A 100 -8.44 -16.22 -12.02
CA ASN A 100 -9.43 -16.91 -12.84
C ASN A 100 -10.85 -16.42 -12.49
N THR A 101 -11.60 -16.05 -13.51
CA THR A 101 -12.88 -15.33 -13.39
C THR A 101 -14.06 -16.20 -12.96
N THR A 102 -13.86 -17.51 -12.82
CA THR A 102 -14.89 -18.53 -12.51
C THR A 102 -15.43 -18.47 -11.07
N SER A 103 -14.57 -18.22 -10.07
CA SER A 103 -14.91 -18.33 -8.64
C SER A 103 -15.94 -17.31 -8.14
N LYS A 104 -16.33 -16.33 -8.98
CA LYS A 104 -17.35 -15.33 -8.67
C LYS A 104 -18.79 -15.78 -8.96
N ARG A 105 -19.01 -16.94 -9.61
CA ARG A 105 -20.37 -17.44 -9.90
C ARG A 105 -20.97 -18.17 -8.69
N GLN A 106 -20.29 -19.22 -8.22
CA GLN A 106 -20.78 -20.10 -7.13
C GLN A 106 -21.05 -19.37 -5.80
N LYS A 107 -20.20 -18.40 -5.42
CA LYS A 107 -20.43 -17.63 -4.17
C LYS A 107 -21.62 -16.65 -4.26
N LYS A 108 -22.22 -16.46 -5.45
CA LYS A 108 -23.49 -15.72 -5.62
C LYS A 108 -24.72 -16.62 -5.46
N GLU A 109 -24.57 -17.94 -5.54
CA GLU A 109 -25.65 -18.91 -5.33
C GLU A 109 -25.74 -19.34 -3.86
N GLN A 110 -24.61 -19.59 -3.17
CA GLN A 110 -24.63 -19.89 -1.73
C GLN A 110 -25.22 -18.75 -0.88
N VAL A 111 -24.92 -17.49 -1.20
CA VAL A 111 -25.51 -16.32 -0.50
C VAL A 111 -27.01 -16.16 -0.81
N ARG A 112 -27.50 -16.73 -1.92
CA ARG A 112 -28.93 -16.72 -2.25
C ARG A 112 -29.72 -17.80 -1.50
N ALA A 113 -29.08 -18.91 -1.10
CA ALA A 113 -29.71 -19.97 -0.32
C ALA A 113 -29.89 -19.62 1.16
N ILE A 114 -28.92 -18.90 1.76
CA ILE A 114 -28.93 -18.56 3.20
C ILE A 114 -30.01 -17.52 3.56
N VAL A 115 -30.46 -16.71 2.59
CA VAL A 115 -31.50 -15.67 2.77
C VAL A 115 -32.91 -16.19 2.44
N SER A 116 -33.13 -17.51 2.50
CA SER A 116 -34.43 -18.15 2.21
C SER A 116 -34.85 -19.14 3.31
N GLN A 117 -34.35 -18.96 4.53
CA GLN A 117 -34.57 -19.88 5.66
C GLN A 117 -35.17 -19.21 6.91
N GLU A 118 -35.97 -18.16 6.70
CA GLU A 118 -36.97 -17.68 7.66
C GLU A 118 -38.32 -17.55 6.91
N TYR A 119 -39.42 -17.76 7.64
CA TYR A 119 -40.84 -17.90 7.20
C TYR A 119 -41.30 -19.27 6.63
N GLN A 120 -42.43 -19.75 7.20
CA GLN A 120 -43.29 -20.89 6.83
C GLN A 120 -42.65 -22.30 6.99
N VAL A 121 -43.12 -23.27 7.80
CA VAL A 121 -44.39 -23.59 8.50
C VAL A 121 -45.38 -24.47 7.71
N GLU A 122 -45.42 -25.76 8.14
CA GLU A 122 -46.45 -26.82 8.00
C GLU A 122 -46.80 -27.49 6.65
N ALA A 123 -47.20 -28.77 6.79
CA ALA A 123 -47.63 -29.78 5.79
C ALA A 123 -46.60 -30.18 4.69
N GLY A 124 -46.56 -31.43 4.20
CA GLY A 124 -47.28 -32.65 4.61
C GLY A 124 -47.11 -33.81 3.60
N GLU A 125 -47.23 -35.05 4.08
CA GLU A 125 -47.33 -36.30 3.29
C GLU A 125 -46.09 -36.77 2.47
N THR A 126 -46.25 -37.86 1.70
CA THR A 126 -45.29 -38.98 1.64
C THR A 126 -45.23 -39.63 0.24
N CYS A 127 -44.09 -40.23 -0.16
CA CYS A 127 -43.94 -41.60 -0.72
C CYS A 127 -42.79 -41.84 -1.73
N VAL A 128 -41.99 -42.89 -1.43
CA VAL A 128 -41.53 -43.99 -2.33
C VAL A 128 -40.60 -43.70 -3.54
N ALA A 129 -39.56 -44.53 -3.65
CA ALA A 129 -38.66 -44.67 -4.82
C ALA A 129 -38.87 -46.01 -5.55
N PRO A 130 -38.41 -46.14 -6.82
CA PRO A 130 -37.34 -47.10 -7.13
C PRO A 130 -36.37 -46.58 -8.23
N GLU A 131 -35.28 -47.21 -8.69
CA GLU A 131 -34.28 -48.24 -8.29
C GLU A 131 -33.60 -48.68 -9.62
N ARG A 132 -32.40 -49.31 -9.61
CA ARG A 132 -31.72 -50.04 -10.74
C ARG A 132 -30.97 -49.17 -11.77
N LYS A 133 -29.85 -49.60 -12.40
CA LYS A 133 -28.88 -50.74 -12.32
C LYS A 133 -27.59 -50.25 -13.06
N SER A 134 -26.31 -50.47 -12.69
CA SER A 134 -25.47 -51.65 -12.35
C SER A 134 -24.67 -52.30 -13.53
N SER A 135 -23.40 -51.91 -13.72
CA SER A 135 -22.27 -52.67 -14.34
C SER A 135 -21.00 -51.77 -14.35
N GLN A 136 -19.73 -52.15 -14.13
CA GLN A 136 -18.96 -53.41 -14.26
C GLN A 136 -18.50 -53.71 -15.71
N ASP A 137 -17.25 -54.01 -16.10
CA ASP A 137 -15.92 -54.21 -15.45
C ASP A 137 -14.78 -53.84 -16.48
N CYS A 138 -13.44 -53.83 -16.29
CA CYS A 138 -12.50 -53.99 -15.16
C CYS A 138 -11.16 -53.24 -15.47
N TRP A 139 -10.00 -53.68 -14.95
CA TRP A 139 -8.62 -53.24 -15.32
C TRP A 139 -7.97 -54.10 -16.42
N THR A 140 -6.96 -53.58 -17.14
CA THR A 140 -5.89 -54.41 -17.75
C THR A 140 -4.61 -53.59 -18.01
N GLU A 141 -3.45 -54.25 -18.07
CA GLU A 141 -2.12 -53.62 -18.20
C GLU A 141 -1.67 -53.41 -19.67
N SER A 142 -0.64 -52.57 -19.87
CA SER A 142 0.36 -52.79 -20.93
C SER A 142 1.68 -52.08 -20.61
N LYS A 143 2.74 -52.85 -20.38
CA LYS A 143 4.14 -52.38 -20.42
C LYS A 143 4.76 -52.80 -21.74
N THR A 144 5.46 -51.89 -22.42
CA THR A 144 6.54 -52.26 -23.33
C THR A 144 7.72 -51.32 -23.12
N SER A 145 8.85 -51.89 -22.70
CA SER A 145 10.12 -51.21 -22.54
C SER A 145 10.92 -51.18 -23.84
N SER A 146 11.81 -50.20 -23.99
CA SER A 146 12.97 -50.30 -24.88
C SER A 146 14.16 -49.66 -24.17
N GLU A 147 15.33 -50.28 -24.26
CA GLU A 147 16.45 -50.02 -23.36
C GLU A 147 17.78 -49.96 -24.13
N PHE A 148 18.68 -49.10 -23.66
CA PHE A 148 20.12 -49.01 -23.96
C PHE A 148 20.62 -48.95 -25.42
N LEU A 149 21.52 -47.98 -25.65
CA LEU A 149 22.94 -48.35 -25.73
C LEU A 149 23.86 -47.21 -25.29
N SER A 150 25.01 -47.60 -24.72
CA SER A 150 26.15 -46.73 -24.37
C SER A 150 27.28 -46.99 -25.39
N LYS A 151 28.47 -46.38 -25.39
CA LYS A 151 29.24 -45.65 -24.36
C LYS A 151 30.33 -44.85 -25.07
N GLY A 152 30.89 -43.81 -24.43
CA GLY A 152 32.09 -43.13 -24.91
C GLY A 152 32.90 -42.59 -23.72
N SER A 153 34.16 -43.01 -23.60
CA SER A 153 35.03 -42.67 -22.46
C SER A 153 36.01 -41.55 -22.80
N GLY A 154 36.05 -40.52 -21.98
CA GLY A 154 37.02 -39.42 -22.05
C GLY A 154 37.20 -38.79 -20.67
N GLU A 155 38.29 -39.17 -20.02
CA GLU A 155 39.00 -38.59 -18.86
C GLU A 155 38.28 -37.54 -17.97
N ASN A 156 38.23 -37.82 -16.67
CA ASN A 156 37.71 -36.90 -15.65
C ASN A 156 38.65 -35.70 -15.42
N PRO A 157 38.19 -34.44 -15.56
CA PRO A 157 38.83 -33.31 -14.92
C PRO A 157 38.58 -33.39 -13.40
N THR A 158 39.65 -33.52 -12.62
CA THR A 158 39.62 -33.60 -11.15
C THR A 158 38.98 -32.39 -10.49
N GLY A 159 38.27 -32.62 -9.38
CA GLY A 159 38.22 -31.70 -8.25
C GLY A 159 37.77 -30.27 -8.55
N ASN A 160 36.50 -30.08 -8.92
CA ASN A 160 35.88 -28.76 -8.87
C ASN A 160 34.53 -28.87 -8.15
N GLU A 161 34.48 -28.40 -6.91
CA GLU A 161 33.26 -28.38 -6.08
C GLU A 161 32.24 -27.43 -6.69
N LYS A 162 31.41 -27.95 -7.60
CA LYS A 162 30.19 -27.29 -8.06
C LYS A 162 29.15 -27.30 -6.95
N LEU A 163 29.41 -26.54 -5.88
CA LEU A 163 28.43 -26.02 -4.93
C LEU A 163 27.22 -25.56 -5.76
N GLY A 164 26.12 -26.31 -5.67
CA GLY A 164 25.06 -26.32 -6.67
C GLY A 164 24.09 -25.14 -6.56
N PHE A 165 24.67 -23.94 -6.58
CA PHE A 165 24.06 -22.63 -6.34
C PHE A 165 22.77 -22.44 -7.13
N SER A 166 21.73 -22.06 -6.42
CA SER A 166 20.37 -21.88 -6.91
C SER A 166 20.00 -20.40 -7.00
N PHE A 167 19.28 -20.01 -8.04
CA PHE A 167 18.89 -18.62 -8.24
C PHE A 167 17.52 -18.46 -8.91
N ARG A 168 16.92 -17.27 -8.73
CA ARG A 168 15.85 -16.74 -9.59
C ARG A 168 16.21 -15.39 -10.18
N VAL A 169 15.56 -15.05 -11.29
CA VAL A 169 15.53 -13.68 -11.82
C VAL A 169 14.13 -13.12 -11.62
N SER A 170 14.04 -12.01 -10.90
CA SER A 170 12.78 -11.30 -10.62
C SER A 170 12.79 -9.95 -11.34
N CYS A 171 11.91 -9.80 -12.34
CA CYS A 171 11.88 -8.61 -13.18
C CYS A 171 10.66 -7.72 -12.87
N ARG A 172 10.86 -6.40 -12.91
CA ARG A 172 9.78 -5.41 -12.89
C ARG A 172 9.96 -4.43 -14.03
N CYS A 173 9.07 -4.51 -15.01
CA CYS A 173 9.03 -3.60 -16.17
C CYS A 173 7.86 -2.63 -16.04
N SER A 174 8.07 -1.39 -16.47
CA SER A 174 7.01 -0.36 -16.59
C SER A 174 7.36 0.62 -17.69
N GLY A 175 6.37 1.34 -18.23
CA GLY A 175 6.61 2.30 -19.31
C GLY A 175 6.67 1.66 -20.70
N ALA A 176 7.43 2.26 -21.62
CA ALA A 176 7.53 1.84 -23.01
C ALA A 176 8.01 0.38 -23.16
N ILE A 177 9.01 -0.04 -22.37
CA ILE A 177 9.55 -1.40 -22.45
C ILE A 177 8.50 -2.48 -22.10
N ALA A 178 7.61 -2.20 -21.15
CA ALA A 178 6.55 -3.11 -20.72
C ALA A 178 5.40 -3.26 -21.75
N LYS A 179 5.33 -2.37 -22.75
CA LYS A 179 4.41 -2.50 -23.89
C LYS A 179 4.90 -3.52 -24.92
N ILE A 180 6.19 -3.88 -24.89
CA ILE A 180 6.81 -4.81 -25.85
C ILE A 180 7.11 -6.16 -25.18
N LEU A 181 7.82 -6.15 -24.05
CA LEU A 181 8.28 -7.36 -23.37
C LEU A 181 7.65 -7.49 -21.99
N THR A 182 7.10 -8.67 -21.71
CA THR A 182 6.63 -9.01 -20.37
C THR A 182 7.81 -9.21 -19.41
N SER A 183 7.58 -8.96 -18.11
CA SER A 183 8.60 -9.23 -17.09
C SER A 183 8.97 -10.71 -17.00
N GLN A 184 8.04 -11.62 -17.35
CA GLN A 184 8.28 -13.06 -17.42
C GLN A 184 9.21 -13.45 -18.59
N GLU A 185 8.98 -12.91 -19.80
CA GLU A 185 9.88 -13.14 -20.95
C GLU A 185 11.31 -12.71 -20.63
N ILE A 186 11.46 -11.54 -20.01
CA ILE A 186 12.76 -10.97 -19.64
C ILE A 186 13.45 -11.83 -18.58
N GLY A 187 12.75 -12.18 -17.48
CA GLY A 187 13.29 -13.03 -16.42
C GLY A 187 13.74 -14.40 -16.95
N ARG A 188 12.92 -15.03 -17.79
CA ARG A 188 13.26 -16.29 -18.48
C ARG A 188 14.49 -16.14 -19.39
N ALA A 189 14.57 -15.06 -20.17
CA ALA A 189 15.66 -14.83 -21.11
C ALA A 189 17.01 -14.56 -20.41
N ILE A 190 17.00 -13.86 -19.28
CA ILE A 190 18.18 -13.66 -18.43
C ILE A 190 18.56 -14.98 -17.76
N GLY A 191 17.60 -15.66 -17.11
CA GLY A 191 17.82 -16.93 -16.41
C GLY A 191 18.44 -18.01 -17.28
N VAL A 192 17.89 -18.26 -18.47
CA VAL A 192 18.46 -19.21 -19.45
C VAL A 192 19.88 -18.85 -19.89
N THR A 193 20.26 -17.57 -19.84
CA THR A 193 21.62 -17.14 -20.22
C THR A 193 22.60 -17.30 -19.04
N LEU A 194 22.18 -17.01 -17.81
CA LEU A 194 22.97 -17.26 -16.59
C LEU A 194 23.20 -18.75 -16.35
N VAL A 195 22.20 -19.62 -16.56
CA VAL A 195 22.39 -21.09 -16.52
C VAL A 195 23.49 -21.52 -17.49
N LYS A 196 23.49 -21.01 -18.73
CA LYS A 196 24.45 -21.37 -19.77
C LYS A 196 25.88 -20.88 -19.52
N GLN A 197 26.07 -19.76 -18.81
CA GLN A 197 27.39 -19.16 -18.59
C GLN A 197 27.98 -19.49 -17.22
N CYS A 198 27.14 -19.54 -16.18
CA CYS A 198 27.58 -19.68 -14.80
C CYS A 198 27.32 -21.09 -14.24
N GLY A 199 26.55 -21.92 -14.94
CA GLY A 199 26.25 -23.31 -14.53
C GLY A 199 25.32 -23.45 -13.32
N TRP A 200 24.70 -22.35 -12.88
CA TRP A 200 23.79 -22.32 -11.73
C TRP A 200 22.46 -23.02 -12.02
N ARG A 201 21.78 -23.48 -10.97
CA ARG A 201 20.46 -24.13 -11.05
C ARG A 201 19.35 -23.10 -10.78
N THR A 202 18.19 -23.24 -11.43
CA THR A 202 17.06 -22.34 -11.19
C THR A 202 16.13 -22.90 -10.11
N ASP A 203 15.93 -22.16 -9.01
CA ASP A 203 14.78 -22.37 -8.12
C ASP A 203 13.96 -21.09 -8.04
N LEU A 204 12.66 -21.17 -8.33
CA LEU A 204 11.77 -20.01 -8.34
C LEU A 204 11.12 -19.75 -6.97
N ARG A 205 11.02 -20.79 -6.13
CA ARG A 205 10.37 -20.77 -4.82
C ARG A 205 11.35 -20.33 -3.74
N ASP A 206 12.46 -21.06 -3.63
CA ASP A 206 13.42 -20.97 -2.52
C ASP A 206 14.89 -20.95 -2.99
N PRO A 207 15.31 -19.92 -3.76
CA PRO A 207 16.68 -19.79 -4.24
C PRO A 207 17.64 -19.23 -3.18
N ASP A 208 18.91 -19.59 -3.30
CA ASP A 208 20.01 -18.90 -2.60
C ASP A 208 20.05 -17.42 -3.01
N LEU A 209 19.87 -17.12 -4.31
CA LEU A 209 20.01 -15.76 -4.86
C LEU A 209 18.78 -15.28 -5.67
N GLU A 210 18.23 -14.12 -5.32
CA GLU A 210 17.32 -13.36 -6.19
C GLU A 210 18.11 -12.27 -6.93
N ILE A 211 18.17 -12.35 -8.26
CA ILE A 211 18.65 -11.25 -9.11
C ILE A 211 17.44 -10.40 -9.51
N PHE A 212 17.39 -9.17 -9.03
CA PHE A 212 16.30 -8.23 -9.31
C PHE A 212 16.66 -7.27 -10.44
N VAL A 213 15.80 -7.17 -11.46
CA VAL A 213 15.98 -6.28 -12.61
C VAL A 213 14.78 -5.37 -12.77
N HIS A 214 14.99 -4.06 -12.70
CA HIS A 214 13.96 -3.04 -12.83
C HIS A 214 14.23 -2.20 -14.09
N LEU A 215 13.33 -2.25 -15.06
CA LEU A 215 13.42 -1.50 -16.31
C LEU A 215 12.25 -0.51 -16.40
N ASN A 216 12.56 0.79 -16.53
CA ASN A 216 11.55 1.80 -16.80
C ASN A 216 12.10 2.96 -17.65
N ASP A 217 11.21 3.85 -18.06
CA ASP A 217 11.50 4.99 -18.94
C ASP A 217 12.43 6.05 -18.32
N ILE A 218 12.87 5.86 -17.06
CA ILE A 218 13.78 6.76 -16.34
C ILE A 218 15.17 6.11 -16.16
N GLN A 219 15.25 4.79 -15.96
CA GLN A 219 16.49 4.07 -15.68
C GLN A 219 16.36 2.55 -15.79
N SER A 220 17.51 1.91 -16.02
CA SER A 220 17.68 0.45 -16.00
C SER A 220 18.55 0.05 -14.80
N VAL A 221 18.03 -0.78 -13.91
CA VAL A 221 18.69 -1.14 -12.64
C VAL A 221 18.77 -2.66 -12.49
N VAL A 222 19.94 -3.16 -12.11
CA VAL A 222 20.20 -4.55 -11.69
C VAL A 222 20.72 -4.52 -10.25
N GLY A 223 20.16 -5.36 -9.39
CA GLY A 223 20.57 -5.50 -7.99
C GLY A 223 20.21 -6.86 -7.40
N ILE A 224 20.64 -7.11 -6.17
CA ILE A 224 20.25 -8.27 -5.35
C ILE A 224 19.49 -7.73 -4.15
N PRO A 225 18.29 -8.23 -3.79
CA PRO A 225 17.64 -7.83 -2.54
C PRO A 225 18.52 -8.18 -1.34
N LEU A 226 18.71 -7.24 -0.42
CA LEU A 226 19.53 -7.51 0.78
C LEU A 226 18.79 -8.38 1.80
N PHE A 227 17.46 -8.48 1.70
CA PHE A 227 16.62 -9.28 2.58
C PHE A 227 15.55 -10.06 1.80
N ARG A 228 15.22 -11.26 2.31
CA ARG A 228 14.19 -12.17 1.77
C ARG A 228 12.81 -11.53 1.77
N LEU A 229 12.46 -10.83 2.85
CA LEU A 229 11.21 -10.09 3.03
C LEU A 229 11.40 -8.57 2.83
N PRO A 230 10.34 -7.81 2.51
CA PRO A 230 10.37 -6.35 2.51
C PRO A 230 10.62 -5.77 3.90
N LEU A 231 11.31 -4.64 3.99
CA LEU A 231 11.48 -3.88 5.23
C LEU A 231 10.15 -3.35 5.78
N ALA A 232 9.17 -3.13 4.89
CA ALA A 232 7.79 -2.78 5.26
C ALA A 232 7.01 -3.94 5.91
N ASN A 233 7.53 -5.17 5.90
CA ASN A 233 6.95 -6.31 6.63
C ASN A 233 7.48 -6.30 8.07
N ARG A 234 6.79 -5.60 8.96
CA ARG A 234 7.15 -5.50 10.38
C ARG A 234 6.76 -6.77 11.12
N GLU A 235 7.71 -7.38 11.82
CA GLU A 235 7.48 -8.60 12.62
C GLU A 235 6.48 -8.37 13.77
N TYR A 236 6.37 -7.14 14.27
CA TYR A 236 5.39 -6.73 15.28
C TYR A 236 3.96 -6.47 14.75
N ILE A 237 3.71 -6.53 13.43
CA ILE A 237 2.37 -6.37 12.85
C ILE A 237 1.84 -7.71 12.36
N LYS A 238 0.86 -8.26 13.08
CA LYS A 238 0.21 -9.55 12.83
C LYS A 238 -0.85 -9.49 11.73
N THR A 239 -1.60 -8.38 11.67
CA THR A 239 -2.71 -8.15 10.74
C THR A 239 -2.45 -6.86 9.96
N ALA A 240 -2.19 -6.98 8.65
CA ALA A 240 -1.74 -5.86 7.83
C ALA A 240 -2.87 -4.86 7.49
N GLY A 241 -2.75 -3.62 8.00
CA GLY A 241 -3.60 -2.47 7.68
C GLY A 241 -3.02 -1.59 6.59
N LEU A 242 -2.83 -0.30 6.89
CA LEU A 242 -2.06 0.61 6.04
C LEU A 242 -0.61 0.10 5.91
N ARG A 243 0.05 0.40 4.80
CA ARG A 243 1.44 0.01 4.57
C ARG A 243 2.36 0.74 5.56
N SER A 244 3.17 0.01 6.34
CA SER A 244 4.04 0.59 7.39
C SER A 244 4.95 1.72 6.90
N THR A 245 5.50 1.62 5.68
CA THR A 245 6.32 2.70 5.07
C THR A 245 5.54 4.00 4.80
N VAL A 246 4.21 3.95 4.70
CA VAL A 246 3.33 5.12 4.56
C VAL A 246 2.86 5.62 5.92
N ALA A 247 2.46 4.70 6.81
CA ALA A 247 2.09 5.01 8.20
C ALA A 247 3.23 5.74 8.95
N TRP A 248 4.46 5.24 8.85
CA TRP A 248 5.65 5.91 9.41
C TRP A 248 5.93 7.28 8.78
N ALA A 249 5.69 7.43 7.48
CA ALA A 249 5.86 8.72 6.79
C ALA A 249 4.81 9.76 7.23
N MET A 250 3.58 9.32 7.55
CA MET A 250 2.55 10.18 8.15
C MET A 250 2.91 10.57 9.58
N ALA A 251 3.36 9.63 10.41
CA ALA A 251 3.82 9.90 11.77
C ALA A 251 5.02 10.88 11.79
N SER A 252 5.98 10.71 10.88
CA SER A 252 7.12 11.62 10.71
C SER A 252 6.72 13.05 10.31
N LEU A 253 5.58 13.23 9.66
CA LEU A 253 5.04 14.55 9.27
C LEU A 253 4.18 15.19 10.37
N ALA A 254 3.89 14.47 11.46
CA ALA A 254 3.05 14.97 12.56
C ALA A 254 3.83 15.77 13.62
N GLU A 255 5.17 15.74 13.59
CA GLU A 255 6.04 16.49 14.53
C GLU A 255 5.82 16.09 16.01
N ILE A 256 5.60 14.80 16.24
CA ILE A 256 5.37 14.19 17.56
C ILE A 256 6.54 14.51 18.50
N SER A 257 6.21 15.06 19.67
CA SER A 257 7.14 15.40 20.75
C SER A 257 7.00 14.44 21.93
N ALA A 258 8.01 14.39 22.81
CA ALA A 258 7.90 13.64 24.06
C ALA A 258 6.75 14.22 24.93
N GLY A 259 5.95 13.34 25.55
CA GLY A 259 4.75 13.69 26.31
C GLY A 259 3.53 14.08 25.46
N ALA A 260 3.61 14.05 24.13
CA ALA A 260 2.50 14.43 23.25
C ALA A 260 1.35 13.41 23.29
N LEU A 261 0.12 13.90 23.15
CA LEU A 261 -1.08 13.09 22.93
C LEU A 261 -1.40 13.02 21.43
N VAL A 262 -1.40 11.81 20.87
CA VAL A 262 -1.59 11.56 19.44
C VAL A 262 -2.86 10.74 19.19
N LEU A 263 -3.71 11.16 18.25
CA LEU A 263 -4.98 10.50 17.93
C LEU A 263 -5.05 10.05 16.46
N ASP A 264 -5.46 8.81 16.23
CA ASP A 264 -6.02 8.38 14.94
C ASP A 264 -7.52 8.04 15.13
N PRO A 265 -8.45 8.91 14.69
CA PRO A 265 -9.87 8.75 14.96
C PRO A 265 -10.58 7.79 13.96
N MET A 266 -9.84 7.16 13.05
CA MET A 266 -10.29 6.09 12.17
C MET A 266 -9.17 5.02 12.02
N CYS A 267 -8.68 4.53 13.16
CA CYS A 267 -7.42 3.81 13.23
C CYS A 267 -7.38 2.46 12.48
N GLY A 268 -8.53 1.87 12.13
CA GLY A 268 -8.59 0.57 11.49
C GLY A 268 -7.83 -0.48 12.30
N LEU A 269 -6.82 -1.12 11.68
CA LEU A 269 -5.93 -2.09 12.31
C LEU A 269 -4.73 -1.47 13.08
N GLY A 270 -4.80 -0.18 13.41
CA GLY A 270 -3.86 0.54 14.28
C GLY A 270 -2.49 0.89 13.67
N THR A 271 -2.26 0.66 12.37
CA THR A 271 -0.90 0.69 11.80
C THR A 271 -0.19 2.05 11.89
N ILE A 272 -0.94 3.17 11.89
CA ILE A 272 -0.37 4.51 12.10
C ILE A 272 0.19 4.64 13.53
N LEU A 273 -0.60 4.25 14.53
CA LEU A 273 -0.22 4.31 15.95
C LEU A 273 0.92 3.34 16.27
N LEU A 274 0.92 2.15 15.67
CA LEU A 274 1.98 1.14 15.84
C LEU A 274 3.34 1.61 15.29
N GLU A 275 3.38 2.24 14.11
CA GLU A 275 4.61 2.82 13.57
C GLU A 275 5.07 4.04 14.37
N ALA A 276 4.14 4.86 14.85
CA ALA A 276 4.46 6.05 15.65
C ALA A 276 5.02 5.67 17.03
N ALA A 277 4.36 4.78 17.77
CA ALA A 277 4.78 4.37 19.11
C ALA A 277 6.10 3.60 19.14
N LYS A 278 6.52 2.98 18.02
CA LYS A 278 7.85 2.36 17.86
C LYS A 278 8.97 3.34 17.44
N GLU A 279 8.65 4.62 17.24
CA GLU A 279 9.62 5.67 16.89
C GLU A 279 9.65 6.80 17.96
N TRP A 280 8.50 7.16 18.54
CA TRP A 280 8.36 8.14 19.62
C TRP A 280 7.74 7.51 20.90
N PRO A 281 8.45 6.60 21.60
CA PRO A 281 7.90 5.85 22.74
C PRO A 281 7.50 6.71 23.95
N GLU A 282 7.94 7.97 24.01
CA GLU A 282 7.61 8.93 25.07
C GLU A 282 6.28 9.68 24.84
N ALA A 283 5.56 9.40 23.75
CA ALA A 283 4.22 9.92 23.49
C ALA A 283 3.14 8.89 23.86
N CYS A 284 1.89 9.34 24.02
CA CYS A 284 0.73 8.49 24.29
C CYS A 284 -0.26 8.54 23.12
N TYR A 285 -0.84 7.39 22.79
CA TYR A 285 -1.56 7.18 21.53
C TYR A 285 -2.99 6.72 21.78
N TRP A 286 -3.92 7.27 21.01
CA TRP A 286 -5.34 6.95 21.08
C TRP A 286 -5.82 6.57 19.67
N GLY A 287 -6.48 5.43 19.55
CA GLY A 287 -7.14 4.98 18.33
C GLY A 287 -8.64 4.93 18.51
N ALA A 288 -9.40 5.48 17.56
CA ALA A 288 -10.84 5.27 17.49
C ALA A 288 -11.25 4.63 16.16
N ASP A 289 -12.23 3.74 16.22
CA ASP A 289 -12.92 3.19 15.06
C ASP A 289 -14.38 2.85 15.44
N ILE A 290 -15.25 2.73 14.45
CA ILE A 290 -16.66 2.34 14.63
C ILE A 290 -16.85 0.82 14.58
N SER A 291 -15.90 0.08 14.00
CA SER A 291 -16.00 -1.36 13.78
C SER A 291 -15.23 -2.16 14.82
N ASP A 292 -15.94 -3.03 15.55
CA ASP A 292 -15.35 -3.99 16.49
C ASP A 292 -14.24 -4.82 15.81
N SER A 293 -14.50 -5.34 14.62
CA SER A 293 -13.54 -6.14 13.84
C SER A 293 -12.26 -5.39 13.42
N GLN A 294 -12.27 -4.05 13.43
CA GLN A 294 -11.04 -3.26 13.25
C GLN A 294 -10.30 -3.13 14.58
N LEU A 295 -11.00 -2.78 15.65
CA LEU A 295 -10.43 -2.63 17.00
C LEU A 295 -9.87 -3.96 17.56
N GLU A 296 -10.53 -5.09 17.33
CA GLU A 296 -10.03 -6.45 17.63
C GLU A 296 -8.71 -6.73 16.90
N GLY A 297 -8.61 -6.33 15.63
CA GLY A 297 -7.41 -6.47 14.82
C GLY A 297 -6.29 -5.50 15.20
N ALA A 298 -6.64 -4.31 15.69
CA ALA A 298 -5.71 -3.34 16.26
C ALA A 298 -5.17 -3.82 17.62
N ASP A 299 -6.02 -4.24 18.55
CA ASP A 299 -5.65 -4.87 19.83
C ASP A 299 -4.72 -6.07 19.60
N GLY A 300 -5.08 -6.96 18.67
CA GLY A 300 -4.26 -8.10 18.28
C GLY A 300 -2.91 -7.72 17.66
N ASN A 301 -2.75 -6.51 17.13
CA ASN A 301 -1.47 -5.96 16.70
C ASN A 301 -0.72 -5.27 17.86
N ILE A 302 -1.38 -4.48 18.70
CA ILE A 302 -0.81 -3.78 19.86
C ILE A 302 -0.21 -4.80 20.84
N ARG A 303 -0.91 -5.91 21.10
CA ARG A 303 -0.41 -7.04 21.89
C ARG A 303 0.76 -7.77 21.26
N ASN A 304 0.77 -7.90 19.93
CA ASN A 304 1.89 -8.50 19.18
C ASN A 304 3.09 -7.53 19.04
N ALA A 305 2.93 -6.29 19.48
CA ALA A 305 3.95 -5.26 19.42
C ALA A 305 4.44 -4.83 20.80
N ASP A 306 3.90 -5.34 21.91
CA ASP A 306 4.20 -4.89 23.28
C ASP A 306 4.06 -3.35 23.41
N LEU A 307 2.83 -2.85 23.24
CA LEU A 307 2.47 -1.42 23.28
C LEU A 307 1.16 -1.14 24.03
N MET A 308 0.72 -2.07 24.89
CA MET A 308 -0.55 -2.01 25.64
C MET A 308 -0.58 -0.88 26.69
N ASP A 309 0.58 -0.35 27.06
CA ASP A 309 0.80 0.80 27.95
C ASP A 309 0.90 2.14 27.20
N LYS A 310 0.91 2.10 25.85
CA LYS A 310 1.12 3.27 24.98
C LYS A 310 -0.07 3.59 24.08
N ILE A 311 -0.85 2.59 23.65
CA ILE A 311 -1.94 2.74 22.68
C ILE A 311 -3.28 2.33 23.32
N GLU A 312 -4.11 3.34 23.62
CA GLU A 312 -5.51 3.16 24.03
C GLU A 312 -6.44 3.02 22.82
N LEU A 313 -7.50 2.22 22.94
CA LEU A 313 -8.48 1.99 21.87
C LEU A 313 -9.92 2.31 22.31
N LEU A 314 -10.65 3.01 21.44
CA LEU A 314 -11.97 3.56 21.71
C LEU A 314 -12.97 3.21 20.59
N LYS A 315 -14.09 2.59 20.94
CA LYS A 315 -15.20 2.41 19.99
C LYS A 315 -16.01 3.70 19.86
N ALA A 316 -15.76 4.48 18.81
CA ALA A 316 -16.42 5.76 18.58
C ALA A 316 -16.54 6.09 17.07
N SER A 317 -17.44 7.03 16.75
CA SER A 317 -17.51 7.58 15.40
C SER A 317 -16.74 8.88 15.32
N VAL A 318 -15.89 9.03 14.30
CA VAL A 318 -15.20 10.28 13.94
C VAL A 318 -16.12 11.49 13.68
N LYS A 319 -17.44 11.30 13.64
CA LYS A 319 -18.43 12.39 13.56
C LYS A 319 -18.81 13.01 14.91
N ALA A 320 -18.53 12.30 16.01
CA ALA A 320 -18.87 12.66 17.38
C ALA A 320 -18.00 11.82 18.32
N LEU A 321 -16.75 12.26 18.48
CA LEU A 321 -15.77 11.63 19.36
C LEU A 321 -16.08 12.02 20.82
N PRO A 322 -16.20 11.07 21.77
CA PRO A 322 -16.41 11.36 23.19
C PRO A 322 -15.10 11.82 23.87
N LEU A 323 -14.42 12.78 23.24
CA LEU A 323 -13.12 13.32 23.61
C LEU A 323 -13.24 14.85 23.78
N PRO A 324 -12.60 15.46 24.80
CA PRO A 324 -12.63 16.91 24.98
C PRO A 324 -12.07 17.67 23.79
N SER A 325 -12.57 18.89 23.57
CA SER A 325 -11.97 19.80 22.59
C SER A 325 -10.54 20.16 22.99
N GLU A 326 -9.66 20.37 22.01
CA GLU A 326 -8.27 20.80 22.18
C GLU A 326 -7.40 19.88 23.08
N SER A 327 -7.75 18.60 23.14
CA SER A 327 -7.07 17.59 23.97
C SER A 327 -5.79 17.02 23.33
N PHE A 328 -5.69 16.90 22.01
CA PHE A 328 -4.58 16.23 21.33
C PHE A 328 -3.55 17.19 20.71
N ASP A 329 -2.27 16.82 20.75
CA ASP A 329 -1.16 17.53 20.08
C ASP A 329 -1.13 17.26 18.58
N SER A 330 -1.50 16.05 18.18
CA SER A 330 -1.46 15.62 16.79
C SER A 330 -2.61 14.68 16.46
N VAL A 331 -3.20 14.87 15.28
CA VAL A 331 -4.21 13.98 14.71
C VAL A 331 -3.68 13.42 13.39
N ILE A 332 -3.65 12.10 13.24
CA ILE A 332 -2.99 11.40 12.13
C ILE A 332 -3.94 10.31 11.64
N SER A 333 -4.40 10.34 10.38
CA SER A 333 -5.44 9.38 9.93
C SER A 333 -5.43 9.07 8.43
N ASP A 334 -5.81 7.84 8.08
CA ASP A 334 -6.07 7.40 6.70
C ASP A 334 -7.57 7.53 6.38
N ILE A 335 -7.96 8.60 5.70
CA ILE A 335 -9.38 8.88 5.43
C ILE A 335 -9.92 7.85 4.43
N PRO A 336 -10.86 6.95 4.79
CA PRO A 336 -11.18 5.77 4.01
C PRO A 336 -11.71 6.10 2.60
N PHE A 337 -10.97 5.69 1.56
CA PHE A 337 -11.26 6.04 0.16
C PHE A 337 -11.80 4.86 -0.69
N GLY A 338 -12.98 4.35 -0.34
CA GLY A 338 -13.87 3.70 -1.29
C GLY A 338 -13.58 2.24 -1.71
N LYS A 339 -14.48 1.70 -2.54
CA LYS A 339 -14.54 0.35 -3.17
C LYS A 339 -14.49 -0.88 -2.25
N LYS A 340 -13.67 -0.94 -1.20
CA LYS A 340 -13.80 -1.93 -0.11
C LYS A 340 -14.97 -1.53 0.78
N PHE A 341 -14.86 -0.33 1.36
CA PHE A 341 -15.98 0.38 1.97
C PHE A 341 -16.70 1.15 0.86
N LYS A 342 -17.96 0.82 0.59
CA LYS A 342 -18.77 1.43 -0.48
C LYS A 342 -19.83 2.35 0.14
N THR A 343 -19.42 3.53 0.57
CA THR A 343 -20.35 4.56 1.02
C THR A 343 -20.24 5.77 0.10
N THR A 344 -21.22 5.90 -0.81
CA THR A 344 -21.35 7.03 -1.74
C THR A 344 -21.44 8.39 -1.00
N ASN A 345 -21.72 8.33 0.31
CA ASN A 345 -21.95 9.47 1.19
C ASN A 345 -20.68 9.93 1.93
N ASP A 346 -19.58 9.16 1.96
CA ASP A 346 -18.37 9.50 2.75
C ASP A 346 -17.81 10.87 2.35
N ALA A 347 -17.86 11.18 1.06
CA ALA A 347 -17.40 12.43 0.50
C ALA A 347 -18.42 13.60 0.58
N GLN A 348 -19.53 13.41 1.32
CA GLN A 348 -20.38 14.46 1.90
C GLN A 348 -20.11 14.67 3.39
N LEU A 349 -19.56 13.66 4.08
CA LEU A 349 -19.28 13.66 5.52
C LEU A 349 -17.90 14.23 5.87
N LEU A 350 -17.02 14.39 4.87
CA LEU A 350 -15.69 14.97 5.00
C LEU A 350 -15.66 16.34 5.73
N PRO A 351 -16.61 17.28 5.52
CA PRO A 351 -16.70 18.51 6.32
C PRO A 351 -16.83 18.26 7.82
N ASP A 352 -17.66 17.30 8.23
CA ASP A 352 -17.95 17.03 9.63
C ASP A 352 -16.81 16.25 10.30
N ILE A 353 -16.23 15.29 9.57
CA ILE A 353 -15.00 14.57 9.97
C ILE A 353 -13.87 15.55 10.27
N LEU A 354 -13.62 16.51 9.36
CA LEU A 354 -12.53 17.46 9.51
C LEU A 354 -12.82 18.52 10.59
N ARG A 355 -14.08 18.93 10.78
CA ARG A 355 -14.48 19.80 11.88
C ARG A 355 -14.28 19.12 13.25
N GLU A 356 -14.57 17.83 13.35
CA GLU A 356 -14.36 17.08 14.60
C GLU A 356 -12.87 16.87 14.88
N MET A 357 -12.05 16.64 13.85
CA MET A 357 -10.59 16.65 13.96
C MET A 357 -10.05 18.02 14.39
N GLU A 358 -10.55 19.13 13.81
CA GLU A 358 -10.21 20.50 14.21
C GLU A 358 -10.66 20.81 15.66
N ARG A 359 -11.76 20.19 16.13
CA ARG A 359 -12.26 20.34 17.50
C ARG A 359 -11.34 19.69 18.52
N VAL A 360 -10.92 18.42 18.32
CA VAL A 360 -10.11 17.68 19.31
C VAL A 360 -8.63 18.04 19.29
N LEU A 361 -8.12 18.57 18.17
CA LEU A 361 -6.74 19.06 18.04
C LEU A 361 -6.56 20.39 18.80
N ARG A 362 -5.46 20.57 19.54
CA ARG A 362 -5.14 21.83 20.23
C ARG A 362 -4.61 22.91 19.29
N VAL A 363 -4.77 24.20 19.63
CA VAL A 363 -4.08 25.29 18.93
C VAL A 363 -2.56 25.06 18.94
N GLY A 364 -1.91 25.24 17.79
CA GLY A 364 -0.51 24.89 17.52
C GLY A 364 -0.29 23.45 17.03
N GLY A 365 -1.26 22.56 17.27
CA GLY A 365 -1.18 21.14 16.94
C GLY A 365 -1.22 20.82 15.43
N THR A 366 -0.75 19.62 15.09
CA THR A 366 -0.57 19.17 13.70
C THR A 366 -1.64 18.15 13.29
N LEU A 367 -2.22 18.32 12.10
CA LEU A 367 -3.15 17.38 11.46
C LEU A 367 -2.49 16.78 10.21
N VAL A 368 -2.39 15.44 10.15
CA VAL A 368 -1.81 14.70 9.01
C VAL A 368 -2.82 13.71 8.45
N LEU A 369 -3.17 13.87 7.18
CA LEU A 369 -4.23 13.09 6.53
C LEU A 369 -3.73 12.41 5.25
N LEU A 370 -4.00 11.12 5.10
CA LEU A 370 -3.88 10.45 3.81
C LEU A 370 -5.20 10.58 3.04
N LEU A 371 -5.13 11.23 1.88
CA LEU A 371 -6.28 11.52 1.01
C LEU A 371 -6.08 10.90 -0.37
N SER A 372 -7.14 10.32 -0.95
CA SER A 372 -7.15 9.96 -2.38
C SER A 372 -7.26 11.19 -3.27
N GLN A 373 -6.88 11.05 -4.55
CA GLN A 373 -7.03 12.10 -5.58
C GLN A 373 -8.48 12.57 -5.82
N GLU A 374 -9.50 11.90 -5.26
CA GLU A 374 -10.90 12.37 -5.24
C GLU A 374 -11.21 13.20 -3.99
N LEU A 375 -10.79 12.74 -2.81
CA LEU A 375 -10.97 13.49 -1.56
C LEU A 375 -10.17 14.80 -1.58
N ARG A 376 -8.93 14.77 -2.12
CA ARG A 376 -8.09 15.96 -2.32
C ARG A 376 -8.85 17.09 -3.02
N ARG A 377 -9.44 16.80 -4.19
CA ARG A 377 -10.19 17.77 -5.01
C ARG A 377 -11.41 18.37 -4.29
N ARG A 378 -11.94 17.70 -3.26
CA ARG A 378 -13.04 18.21 -2.43
C ARG A 378 -12.53 19.12 -1.31
N VAL A 379 -11.43 18.76 -0.65
CA VAL A 379 -10.76 19.65 0.31
C VAL A 379 -10.26 20.92 -0.37
N ASP A 380 -9.68 20.80 -1.57
CA ASP A 380 -9.29 21.94 -2.43
C ASP A 380 -10.49 22.84 -2.81
N GLY A 381 -11.71 22.28 -2.83
CA GLY A 381 -12.94 23.03 -3.10
C GLY A 381 -13.45 23.78 -1.87
N LEU A 382 -13.50 23.09 -0.72
CA LEU A 382 -13.92 23.65 0.57
C LEU A 382 -13.05 24.87 0.96
N THR A 383 -11.72 24.77 0.79
CA THR A 383 -10.81 25.89 1.09
C THR A 383 -10.95 27.07 0.14
N LYS A 384 -11.32 26.85 -1.13
CA LYS A 384 -11.56 27.93 -2.10
C LYS A 384 -12.86 28.69 -1.83
N CYS A 385 -13.94 27.98 -1.46
CA CYS A 385 -15.19 28.63 -1.08
C CYS A 385 -15.06 29.49 0.20
N ALA A 386 -14.12 29.17 1.09
CA ALA A 386 -13.85 29.96 2.29
C ALA A 386 -13.08 31.28 2.04
N GLY A 387 -12.46 31.45 0.87
CA GLY A 387 -11.68 32.64 0.50
C GLY A 387 -12.33 33.56 -0.54
N GLY A 388 -13.63 33.38 -0.81
CA GLY A 388 -14.32 33.96 -1.98
C GLY A 388 -15.10 35.27 -1.77
N ASP A 389 -15.20 35.80 -0.54
CA ASP A 389 -15.96 37.02 -0.23
C ASP A 389 -15.05 38.26 -0.11
N SER A 390 -14.37 38.62 -1.20
CA SER A 390 -13.70 39.93 -1.35
C SER A 390 -14.41 40.76 -2.42
N ALA A 391 -15.19 41.76 -1.99
CA ALA A 391 -16.12 42.47 -2.87
C ALA A 391 -15.43 43.28 -3.99
N GLU A 392 -15.80 43.00 -5.24
CA GLU A 392 -15.53 43.91 -6.36
C GLU A 392 -16.45 45.14 -6.25
N VAL A 393 -15.92 46.21 -5.65
CA VAL A 393 -16.54 47.54 -5.72
C VAL A 393 -16.33 48.09 -7.14
N SER A 394 -17.23 47.73 -8.04
CA SER A 394 -17.24 48.25 -9.41
C SER A 394 -17.66 49.72 -9.41
N ALA A 395 -16.73 50.60 -9.80
CA ALA A 395 -16.95 52.04 -9.85
C ALA A 395 -17.84 52.44 -11.05
N GLY A 396 -19.17 52.39 -10.84
CA GLY A 396 -20.14 52.87 -11.82
C GLY A 396 -20.20 54.39 -11.91
N SER A 397 -19.77 54.97 -13.03
CA SER A 397 -19.81 56.41 -13.27
C SER A 397 -21.23 56.98 -13.38
N ASN A 398 -21.49 58.11 -12.72
CA ASN A 398 -22.79 58.80 -12.75
C ASN A 398 -23.19 59.32 -14.14
N SER A 399 -24.45 59.09 -14.52
CA SER A 399 -25.21 60.00 -15.40
C SER A 399 -26.73 59.75 -15.29
N GLY A 400 -27.56 60.81 -15.35
CA GLY A 400 -28.91 60.70 -15.91
C GLY A 400 -30.15 60.61 -15.00
N ALA A 401 -30.42 61.65 -14.21
CA ALA A 401 -31.78 62.15 -13.88
C ALA A 401 -32.77 61.31 -13.01
N VAL A 402 -33.75 62.05 -12.46
CA VAL A 402 -34.75 61.75 -11.40
C VAL A 402 -35.87 62.83 -11.54
N PRO A 403 -37.14 62.72 -11.06
CA PRO A 403 -37.94 61.60 -10.53
C PRO A 403 -39.27 61.35 -11.31
N ALA A 404 -40.06 60.33 -10.91
CA ALA A 404 -41.53 60.47 -10.75
C ALA A 404 -42.19 59.35 -9.89
N GLN A 405 -43.00 59.80 -8.93
CA GLN A 405 -44.18 59.24 -8.22
C GLN A 405 -44.64 57.76 -8.39
N ALA A 406 -45.16 57.20 -7.29
CA ALA A 406 -45.95 55.95 -7.16
C ALA A 406 -47.48 56.24 -7.27
N PRO A 407 -48.47 55.33 -7.00
CA PRO A 407 -48.39 53.95 -6.48
C PRO A 407 -49.42 52.92 -7.07
N ASN A 408 -49.59 51.79 -6.38
CA ASN A 408 -50.78 50.90 -6.27
C ASN A 408 -51.08 49.75 -7.25
N VAL A 409 -51.89 48.83 -6.70
CA VAL A 409 -52.79 47.80 -7.27
C VAL A 409 -52.27 46.36 -7.41
N ASP A 410 -53.03 45.45 -6.80
CA ASP A 410 -52.87 44.00 -6.74
C ASP A 410 -53.10 43.28 -8.08
N GLY A 411 -52.50 42.08 -8.22
CA GLY A 411 -52.62 41.26 -9.43
C GLY A 411 -52.27 39.79 -9.20
N ASN A 412 -53.05 39.09 -8.36
CA ASN A 412 -52.77 37.72 -7.93
C ASN A 412 -52.80 36.69 -9.08
N SER A 413 -51.73 35.92 -9.28
CA SER A 413 -51.74 34.62 -9.98
C SER A 413 -50.55 33.74 -9.63
N SER A 414 -50.83 32.44 -9.50
CA SER A 414 -49.97 31.40 -8.92
C SER A 414 -48.79 30.97 -9.80
N SER A 415 -47.66 30.64 -9.17
CA SER A 415 -46.80 29.54 -9.63
C SER A 415 -45.91 28.97 -8.50
N PHE A 416 -45.57 27.69 -8.68
CA PHE A 416 -44.81 26.76 -7.85
C PHE A 416 -43.78 27.31 -6.83
N LEU A 417 -43.92 26.87 -5.58
CA LEU A 417 -42.86 26.97 -4.56
C LEU A 417 -41.71 25.99 -4.89
N GLN A 418 -40.63 26.50 -5.49
CA GLN A 418 -39.36 25.78 -5.63
C GLN A 418 -38.16 26.71 -5.38
N GLY A 419 -38.08 27.28 -4.16
CA GLY A 419 -36.99 28.14 -3.70
C GLY A 419 -35.96 27.36 -2.87
N GLY A 420 -34.70 27.36 -3.29
CA GLY A 420 -33.66 26.50 -2.73
C GLY A 420 -33.32 26.78 -1.27
N GLY A 421 -33.49 25.78 -0.41
CA GLY A 421 -32.91 25.76 0.94
C GLY A 421 -31.39 25.58 0.88
N VAL A 422 -30.66 26.66 0.56
CA VAL A 422 -29.18 26.68 0.58
C VAL A 422 -28.71 26.65 2.03
N SER A 423 -28.56 25.44 2.56
CA SER A 423 -28.17 25.20 3.94
C SER A 423 -26.76 25.73 4.22
N VAL A 424 -26.68 26.86 4.95
CA VAL A 424 -25.95 27.18 6.22
C VAL A 424 -24.56 26.56 6.51
N LEU A 425 -24.16 25.46 5.87
CA LEU A 425 -22.98 24.64 6.17
C LEU A 425 -21.63 25.22 5.73
N SER A 426 -21.59 26.40 5.10
CA SER A 426 -20.36 26.98 4.50
C SER A 426 -19.48 27.77 5.50
N ARG A 427 -19.50 27.44 6.79
CA ARG A 427 -18.66 28.06 7.83
C ARG A 427 -18.01 27.00 8.73
N HIS A 428 -16.90 27.38 9.35
CA HIS A 428 -16.05 26.56 10.24
C HIS A 428 -15.15 25.51 9.53
N PHE A 429 -14.37 26.00 8.55
CA PHE A 429 -13.03 25.49 8.21
C PHE A 429 -12.04 26.65 8.46
N GLY A 430 -11.95 27.07 9.72
CA GLY A 430 -11.43 28.41 10.05
C GLY A 430 -9.95 28.44 10.41
N SER A 431 -9.46 27.41 11.09
CA SER A 431 -8.19 27.47 11.83
C SER A 431 -7.17 26.42 11.39
N LEU A 432 -7.49 25.53 10.44
CA LEU A 432 -6.54 24.58 9.84
C LEU A 432 -5.80 25.22 8.64
N VAL A 433 -4.56 25.66 8.86
CA VAL A 433 -3.68 26.21 7.81
C VAL A 433 -2.92 25.08 7.13
N PRO A 434 -2.94 24.93 5.78
CA PRO A 434 -2.17 23.91 5.07
C PRO A 434 -0.67 24.24 5.07
N GLU A 435 0.17 23.29 5.48
CA GLU A 435 1.62 23.43 5.50
C GLU A 435 2.33 22.61 4.41
N GLY A 436 1.74 21.51 3.95
CA GLY A 436 2.38 20.65 2.95
C GLY A 436 1.45 19.60 2.33
N VAL A 437 1.76 19.20 1.10
CA VAL A 437 1.07 18.11 0.39
C VAL A 437 2.11 17.22 -0.31
N TYR A 438 2.17 15.95 0.07
CA TYR A 438 3.21 15.01 -0.32
C TYR A 438 2.58 13.83 -1.08
N ALA A 439 2.90 13.65 -2.36
CA ALA A 439 2.36 12.57 -3.16
C ALA A 439 2.94 11.20 -2.74
N VAL A 440 2.07 10.20 -2.53
CA VAL A 440 2.46 8.84 -2.13
C VAL A 440 1.81 7.78 -3.03
N SER A 441 2.59 6.76 -3.41
CA SER A 441 2.13 5.71 -4.32
C SER A 441 1.60 4.49 -3.56
N LEU A 442 0.28 4.34 -3.54
CA LEU A 442 -0.41 3.14 -3.04
C LEU A 442 -0.57 2.10 -4.15
N GLY A 443 0.50 1.91 -4.95
CA GLY A 443 0.56 0.96 -6.06
C GLY A 443 -0.20 1.42 -7.29
N LYS A 444 -1.53 1.20 -7.32
CA LYS A 444 -2.42 1.60 -8.43
C LYS A 444 -3.27 2.85 -8.11
N THR A 445 -3.28 3.28 -6.86
CA THR A 445 -4.02 4.48 -6.41
C THR A 445 -3.04 5.61 -6.13
N GLU A 446 -3.34 6.79 -6.66
CA GLU A 446 -2.69 8.04 -6.28
C GLU A 446 -3.33 8.56 -5.00
N ALA A 447 -2.49 8.80 -3.99
CA ALA A 447 -2.87 9.39 -2.73
C ALA A 447 -1.85 10.45 -2.31
N PHE A 448 -2.25 11.30 -1.37
CA PHE A 448 -1.48 12.45 -0.92
C PHE A 448 -1.56 12.53 0.59
N ILE A 449 -0.41 12.64 1.25
CA ILE A 449 -0.36 13.01 2.66
C ILE A 449 -0.46 14.54 2.71
N HIS A 450 -1.49 15.06 3.36
CA HIS A 450 -1.67 16.48 3.61
C HIS A 450 -1.28 16.78 5.06
N LYS A 451 -0.49 17.83 5.28
CA LYS A 451 -0.17 18.38 6.61
C LYS A 451 -0.86 19.73 6.78
N TYR A 452 -1.56 19.91 7.90
CA TYR A 452 -2.11 21.18 8.36
C TYR A 452 -1.63 21.47 9.78
N ARG A 453 -1.62 22.74 10.18
CA ARG A 453 -1.42 23.20 11.56
C ARG A 453 -2.65 23.99 12.01
N LYS A 454 -3.12 23.75 13.23
CA LYS A 454 -4.20 24.53 13.83
C LYS A 454 -3.67 25.85 14.39
N VAL A 455 -4.25 26.97 13.99
CA VAL A 455 -3.99 28.31 14.56
C VAL A 455 -5.16 28.74 15.46
N SER A 456 -4.98 29.81 16.24
CA SER A 456 -6.08 30.46 16.96
C SER A 456 -7.13 31.00 15.99
N ALA A 457 -8.42 30.81 16.28
CA ALA A 457 -9.48 31.42 15.48
C ALA A 457 -9.41 32.97 15.56
N PRO A 458 -9.53 33.70 14.43
CA PRO A 458 -9.43 35.15 14.42
C PRO A 458 -10.53 35.78 15.28
N GLY A 459 -10.13 36.50 16.33
CA GLY A 459 -11.02 37.05 17.36
C GLY A 459 -10.78 36.52 18.78
N SER A 460 -9.89 35.53 18.97
CA SER A 460 -9.49 35.05 20.30
C SER A 460 -8.21 35.73 20.81
N ARG A 461 -8.37 36.83 21.57
CA ARG A 461 -7.36 37.49 22.41
C ARG A 461 -8.02 38.19 23.60
#